data_AF-A0A8T6JAU4-F1
#
_entry.id   AF-A0A8T6JAU4-F1
#
_cell.length_a   1.000
_cell.length_b   1.000
_cell.length_c   1.000
_cell.angle_alpha   90.00
_cell.angle_beta   90.00
_cell.angle_gamma   90.00
#
_symmetry.space_group_name_H-M   'P 1'
#
loop_
_entity.id
_entity.type
_entity.pdbx_description
1 polymer ?
#
loop_
_entity_poly.entity_id
_entity_poly.type
_entity_poly.pdbx_seq_one_letter_code
_entity_poly.pdbx_strand_id
1 'polypeptide(L)'
;MGKPEQPAAPAEAVRDDVHRALREDVGAGDVSAGLLPVDAHAAAVVVAREECVLCGRDWFEEVFRACDERIVIRWRVAEGGKTTAGETICELEGPVRGLLSGERSALNFLQLLSAVATQ
;
A
#
# COMPACT_ATOMS: atom_id res chain seq x y z
N MET A 1 23.08 -1.21 -20.57
CA MET A 1 22.90 -0.29 -19.43
C MET A 1 22.11 -1.02 -18.35
N GLY A 2 22.75 -1.38 -17.23
CA GLY A 2 22.03 -1.89 -16.07
C GLY A 2 21.26 -0.73 -15.42
N LYS A 3 19.98 -0.92 -15.14
CA LYS A 3 19.18 0.05 -14.39
C LYS A 3 19.83 0.20 -13.01
N PRO A 4 20.06 1.42 -12.49
CA PRO A 4 20.62 1.58 -11.15
C PRO A 4 19.68 0.91 -10.15
N GLU A 5 20.22 -0.01 -9.35
CA GLU A 5 19.53 -0.64 -8.23
C GLU A 5 19.36 0.46 -7.16
N GLN A 6 18.13 0.96 -6.98
CA GLN A 6 17.85 1.91 -5.92
C GLN A 6 18.00 1.20 -4.56
N PRO A 7 18.64 1.83 -3.56
CA PRO A 7 18.75 1.23 -2.25
C PRO A 7 17.35 1.11 -1.62
N ALA A 8 16.98 -0.12 -1.23
CA ALA A 8 15.74 -0.38 -0.52
C ALA A 8 15.72 0.38 0.82
N ALA A 9 14.52 0.77 1.27
CA ALA A 9 14.37 1.43 2.56
C ALA A 9 14.80 0.48 3.70
N PRO A 10 15.36 1.00 4.82
CA PRO A 10 15.65 0.17 5.97
C PRO A 10 14.36 -0.47 6.51
N ALA A 11 14.28 -1.80 6.49
CA ALA A 11 13.06 -2.54 6.83
C ALA A 11 12.52 -2.24 8.24
N GLU A 12 13.39 -1.84 9.18
CA GLU A 12 12.98 -1.43 10.53
C GLU A 12 12.23 -0.09 10.52
N ALA A 13 12.74 0.90 9.79
CA ALA A 13 12.08 2.21 9.67
C ALA A 13 10.70 2.09 9.00
N VAL A 14 10.60 1.26 7.95
CA VAL A 14 9.31 0.97 7.28
C VAL A 14 8.29 0.42 8.27
N ARG A 15 8.68 -0.60 9.06
CA ARG A 15 7.80 -1.20 10.08
C ARG A 15 7.37 -0.19 11.14
N ASP A 16 8.28 0.62 11.65
CA ASP A 16 7.98 1.60 12.69
C ASP A 16 6.99 2.66 12.20
N ASP A 17 7.17 3.16 10.98
CA ASP A 17 6.26 4.10 10.35
C ASP A 17 4.88 3.49 10.14
N VAL A 18 4.81 2.26 9.59
CA VAL A 18 3.55 1.56 9.38
C VAL A 18 2.83 1.31 10.70
N HIS A 19 3.52 0.82 11.74
CA HIS A 19 2.92 0.61 13.05
C HIS A 19 2.41 1.91 13.68
N ARG A 20 3.10 3.03 13.46
CA ARG A 20 2.61 4.34 13.92
C ARG A 20 1.35 4.75 13.16
N ALA A 21 1.33 4.65 11.84
CA ALA A 21 0.17 5.00 11.02
C ALA A 21 -1.06 4.12 11.33
N LEU A 22 -0.89 2.80 11.45
CA LEU A 22 -1.99 1.90 11.78
C LEU A 22 -2.55 2.13 13.18
N ARG A 23 -1.71 2.48 14.16
CA ARG A 23 -2.20 2.85 15.50
C ARG A 23 -3.01 4.15 15.48
N GLU A 24 -2.69 5.09 14.61
CA GLU A 24 -3.44 6.33 14.45
C GLU A 24 -4.80 6.07 13.78
N ASP A 25 -4.81 5.31 12.69
CA ASP A 25 -5.99 5.14 11.84
C ASP A 25 -6.96 4.05 12.35
N VAL A 26 -6.41 2.93 12.86
CA VAL A 26 -7.19 1.76 13.30
C VAL A 26 -7.25 1.65 14.83
N GLY A 27 -6.21 2.09 15.53
CA GLY A 27 -6.16 2.07 16.99
C GLY A 27 -6.38 0.68 17.60
N ALA A 28 -7.44 0.54 18.41
CA ALA A 28 -7.79 -0.72 19.07
C ALA A 28 -8.51 -1.73 18.16
N GLY A 29 -8.86 -1.34 16.93
CA GLY A 29 -9.49 -2.22 15.95
C GLY A 29 -10.47 -1.48 15.04
N ASP A 30 -10.65 -2.01 13.83
CA ASP A 30 -11.58 -1.48 12.83
C ASP A 30 -12.98 -2.07 13.03
N VAL A 31 -13.83 -1.34 13.75
CA VAL A 31 -15.21 -1.76 14.05
C VAL A 31 -16.04 -1.94 12.78
N SER A 32 -15.80 -1.10 11.75
CA SER A 32 -16.55 -1.15 10.49
C SER A 32 -16.21 -2.40 9.70
N ALA A 33 -14.92 -2.71 9.56
CA ALA A 33 -14.48 -3.97 8.97
C ALA A 33 -14.97 -5.18 9.81
N GLY A 34 -15.08 -5.03 11.12
CA GLY A 34 -15.62 -6.05 12.03
C GLY A 34 -17.04 -6.53 11.71
N LEU A 35 -17.84 -5.73 11.00
CA LEU A 35 -19.20 -6.09 10.57
C LEU A 35 -19.23 -7.05 9.38
N LEU A 36 -18.12 -7.20 8.66
CA LEU A 36 -18.03 -8.05 7.47
C LEU A 36 -17.79 -9.51 7.84
N PRO A 37 -18.19 -10.50 7.02
CA PRO A 37 -17.89 -11.90 7.29
C PRO A 37 -16.37 -12.14 7.38
N VAL A 38 -15.93 -12.96 8.34
CA VAL A 38 -14.51 -13.27 8.56
C VAL A 38 -13.87 -14.00 7.37
N ASP A 39 -14.66 -14.81 6.66
CA ASP A 39 -14.21 -15.62 5.51
C ASP A 39 -14.39 -14.89 4.17
N ALA A 40 -14.92 -13.66 4.17
CA ALA A 40 -15.09 -12.90 2.95
C ALA A 40 -13.73 -12.55 2.34
N HIS A 41 -13.61 -12.74 1.02
CA HIS A 41 -12.47 -12.34 0.22
C HIS A 41 -12.90 -11.32 -0.83
N ALA A 42 -11.99 -10.41 -1.20
CA ALA A 42 -12.19 -9.47 -2.29
C ALA A 42 -10.91 -9.26 -3.09
N ALA A 43 -11.10 -8.68 -4.27
CA ALA A 43 -10.04 -8.10 -5.07
C ALA A 43 -10.20 -6.57 -5.09
N ALA A 44 -9.09 -5.85 -5.09
CA ALA A 44 -9.03 -4.40 -5.18
C ALA A 44 -7.98 -3.97 -6.21
N VAL A 45 -8.14 -2.77 -6.76
CA VAL A 45 -7.23 -2.19 -7.75
C VAL A 45 -6.88 -0.78 -7.33
N VAL A 46 -5.58 -0.46 -7.31
CA VAL A 46 -5.09 0.90 -7.10
C VAL A 46 -4.83 1.53 -8.45
N VAL A 47 -5.41 2.72 -8.66
CA VAL A 47 -5.34 3.46 -9.93
C VAL A 47 -4.72 4.83 -9.69
N ALA A 48 -3.74 5.21 -10.50
CA ALA A 48 -3.17 6.55 -10.51
C ALA A 48 -4.22 7.55 -11.00
N ARG A 49 -4.46 8.63 -10.24
CA ARG A 49 -5.41 9.69 -10.66
C ARG A 49 -4.75 10.78 -11.49
N GLU A 50 -3.44 10.90 -11.38
CA GLU A 50 -2.61 11.88 -12.09
C GLU A 50 -1.27 11.25 -12.46
N GLU A 51 -0.48 11.95 -13.26
CA GLU A 51 0.89 11.53 -13.57
C GLU A 51 1.77 11.67 -12.31
N CYS A 52 2.48 10.60 -11.94
CA CYS A 52 3.46 10.64 -10.85
C CYS A 52 4.59 9.63 -11.06
N VAL A 53 5.65 9.76 -10.27
CA VAL A 53 6.67 8.72 -10.08
C VAL A 53 6.26 7.89 -8.88
N LEU A 54 5.98 6.60 -9.09
CA LEU A 54 5.61 5.68 -8.02
C LEU A 54 6.77 5.56 -7.02
N CYS A 55 6.48 5.90 -5.76
CA CYS A 55 7.40 5.72 -4.66
C CYS A 55 6.68 5.18 -3.41
N GLY A 56 7.33 4.28 -2.68
CA GLY A 56 6.85 3.80 -1.38
C GLY A 56 6.20 2.42 -1.37
N ARG A 57 6.56 1.54 -2.32
CA ARG A 57 6.02 0.17 -2.36
C ARG A 57 6.24 -0.60 -1.06
N ASP A 58 7.41 -0.45 -0.43
CA ASP A 58 7.75 -1.16 0.81
C ASP A 58 6.77 -0.80 1.95
N TRP A 59 6.39 0.46 2.09
CA TRP A 59 5.39 0.89 3.10
C TRP A 59 4.01 0.37 2.77
N PHE A 60 3.61 0.40 1.49
CA PHE A 60 2.32 -0.13 1.04
C PHE A 60 2.20 -1.64 1.33
N GLU A 61 3.23 -2.41 0.98
CA GLU A 61 3.31 -3.85 1.24
C GLU A 61 3.28 -4.14 2.74
N GLU A 62 4.04 -3.39 3.53
CA GLU A 62 4.11 -3.57 4.98
C GLU A 62 2.78 -3.28 5.68
N VAL A 63 2.02 -2.26 5.24
CA VAL A 63 0.67 -1.99 5.77
C VAL A 63 -0.22 -3.23 5.63
N PHE A 64 -0.32 -3.79 4.42
CA PHE A 64 -1.18 -4.96 4.21
C PHE A 64 -0.66 -6.21 4.89
N ARG A 65 0.66 -6.40 4.96
CA ARG A 65 1.27 -7.49 5.72
C ARG A 65 0.93 -7.41 7.21
N ALA A 66 0.96 -6.21 7.80
CA ALA A 66 0.61 -5.98 9.19
C ALA A 66 -0.90 -6.13 9.45
N CYS A 67 -1.75 -5.84 8.47
CA CYS A 67 -3.20 -6.05 8.58
C CYS A 67 -3.59 -7.52 8.43
N ASP A 68 -3.09 -8.20 7.40
CA ASP A 68 -3.34 -9.63 7.13
C ASP A 68 -2.33 -10.20 6.12
N GLU A 69 -1.47 -11.11 6.56
CA GLU A 69 -0.42 -11.74 5.73
C GLU A 69 -0.97 -12.53 4.53
N ARG A 70 -2.28 -12.82 4.49
CA ARG A 70 -2.93 -13.51 3.36
C ARG A 70 -3.20 -12.58 2.18
N ILE A 71 -3.01 -11.27 2.33
CA ILE A 71 -3.20 -10.30 1.25
C ILE A 71 -2.03 -10.38 0.28
N VAL A 72 -2.35 -10.60 -1.00
CA VAL A 72 -1.37 -10.68 -2.09
C VAL A 72 -1.45 -9.41 -2.91
N ILE A 73 -0.30 -8.79 -3.19
CA ILE A 73 -0.19 -7.59 -4.00
C ILE A 73 0.55 -7.93 -5.30
N ARG A 74 -0.04 -7.57 -6.44
CA ARG A 74 0.52 -7.73 -7.78
C ARG A 74 0.79 -6.35 -8.38
N TRP A 75 2.04 -5.92 -8.33
CA TRP A 75 2.45 -4.63 -8.90
C TRP A 75 2.48 -4.68 -10.43
N ARG A 76 1.91 -3.63 -11.05
CA ARG A 76 2.00 -3.37 -12.49
C ARG A 76 3.07 -2.33 -12.80
N VAL A 77 3.36 -1.47 -11.84
CA VAL A 77 4.37 -0.40 -11.93
C VAL A 77 5.53 -0.69 -10.99
N ALA A 78 6.76 -0.55 -11.49
CA ALA A 78 7.97 -0.72 -10.68
C ALA A 78 8.21 0.50 -9.76
N GLU A 79 8.91 0.32 -8.64
CA GLU A 79 9.43 1.43 -7.85
C GLU A 79 10.23 2.40 -8.74
N GLY A 80 10.00 3.71 -8.58
CA GLY A 80 10.55 4.76 -9.43
C GLY A 80 9.99 4.78 -10.87
N GLY A 81 8.98 3.98 -11.18
CA GLY A 81 8.28 3.98 -12.46
C GLY A 81 7.35 5.19 -12.58
N LYS A 82 7.21 5.74 -13.78
CA LYS A 82 6.23 6.79 -14.06
C LYS A 82 4.86 6.18 -14.33
N THR A 83 3.81 6.80 -13.82
CA THR A 83 2.42 6.44 -14.08
C THR A 83 1.71 7.55 -14.83
N THR A 84 0.65 7.20 -15.55
CA THR A 84 -0.27 8.15 -16.17
C THR A 84 -1.64 8.12 -15.50
N ALA A 85 -2.44 9.18 -15.67
CA ALA A 85 -3.79 9.21 -15.12
C ALA A 85 -4.65 8.06 -15.68
N GLY A 86 -5.30 7.30 -14.79
CA GLY A 86 -6.09 6.11 -15.09
C GLY A 86 -5.29 4.81 -15.16
N GLU A 87 -3.96 4.86 -15.03
CA GLU A 87 -3.11 3.67 -15.05
C GLU A 87 -3.27 2.86 -13.76
N THR A 88 -3.37 1.54 -13.91
CA THR A 88 -3.39 0.62 -12.77
C THR A 88 -1.99 0.47 -12.19
N ILE A 89 -1.83 0.81 -10.91
CA ILE A 89 -0.56 0.71 -10.19
C ILE A 89 -0.34 -0.72 -9.69
N CYS A 90 -1.34 -1.28 -9.02
CA CYS A 90 -1.31 -2.65 -8.50
C CYS A 90 -2.72 -3.22 -8.30
N GLU A 91 -2.77 -4.53 -8.18
CA GLU A 91 -3.96 -5.30 -7.79
C GLU A 91 -3.69 -5.96 -6.44
N LEU A 92 -4.72 -6.04 -5.61
CA LEU A 92 -4.70 -6.70 -4.31
C LEU A 92 -5.78 -7.76 -4.26
N GLU A 93 -5.51 -8.85 -3.53
CA GLU A 93 -6.47 -9.93 -3.31
C GLU A 93 -6.28 -10.52 -1.92
N GLY A 94 -7.37 -10.76 -1.19
CA GLY A 94 -7.31 -11.34 0.15
C GLY A 94 -8.55 -11.09 0.99
N PRO A 95 -8.45 -11.31 2.32
CA PRO A 95 -9.54 -11.10 3.26
C PRO A 95 -10.03 -9.64 3.27
N VAL A 96 -11.34 -9.45 3.15
CA VAL A 96 -11.93 -8.09 2.99
C VAL A 96 -11.62 -7.19 4.17
N ARG A 97 -11.62 -7.74 5.40
CA ARG A 97 -11.35 -6.95 6.60
C ARG A 97 -9.95 -6.34 6.56
N GLY A 98 -8.93 -7.13 6.24
CA GLY A 98 -7.56 -6.63 6.14
C GLY A 98 -7.38 -5.64 4.99
N LEU A 99 -8.03 -5.88 3.84
CA LEU A 99 -7.99 -4.96 2.70
C LEU A 99 -8.55 -3.57 3.06
N LEU A 100 -9.70 -3.51 3.74
CA LEU A 100 -10.33 -2.24 4.10
C LEU A 100 -9.61 -1.53 5.24
N SER A 101 -9.16 -2.26 6.26
CA SER A 101 -8.45 -1.66 7.40
C SER A 101 -7.10 -1.05 7.02
N GLY A 102 -6.41 -1.62 6.02
CA GLY A 102 -5.13 -1.11 5.53
C GLY A 102 -5.24 -0.01 4.48
N GLU A 103 -6.39 0.15 3.81
CA GLU A 103 -6.54 0.96 2.58
C GLU A 103 -6.01 2.39 2.75
N ARG A 104 -6.52 3.12 3.75
CA ARG A 104 -6.19 4.54 3.92
C ARG A 104 -4.73 4.74 4.28
N SER A 105 -4.23 3.99 5.25
CA SER A 105 -2.83 4.07 5.67
C SER A 105 -1.88 3.75 4.50
N ALA A 106 -2.16 2.70 3.73
CA ALA A 106 -1.34 2.32 2.58
C ALA A 106 -1.37 3.39 1.46
N LEU A 107 -2.55 3.91 1.10
CA LEU A 107 -2.69 4.94 0.08
C LEU A 107 -2.03 6.26 0.50
N ASN A 108 -2.10 6.64 1.78
CA ASN A 108 -1.45 7.83 2.30
C ASN A 108 0.09 7.76 2.12
N PHE A 109 0.70 6.60 2.39
CA PHE A 109 2.14 6.42 2.14
C PHE A 109 2.48 6.57 0.66
N LEU A 110 1.78 5.84 -0.23
CA LEU A 110 2.03 5.94 -1.67
C LEU A 110 1.86 7.36 -2.19
N GLN A 111 0.78 8.05 -1.80
CA GLN A 111 0.51 9.42 -2.25
C GLN A 111 1.61 10.38 -1.79
N LEU A 112 1.98 10.36 -0.51
CA LEU A 112 2.99 11.25 0.04
C LEU A 112 4.36 11.02 -0.60
N LEU A 113 4.80 9.76 -0.65
CA LEU A 113 6.12 9.41 -1.15
C LEU A 113 6.22 9.62 -2.66
N SER A 114 5.18 9.27 -3.41
CA SER A 114 5.14 9.50 -4.86
C SER A 114 5.08 10.99 -5.19
N ALA A 115 4.38 11.81 -4.39
CA ALA A 115 4.37 13.26 -4.55
C ALA A 115 5.79 13.84 -4.40
N VAL A 116 6.55 13.42 -3.38
CA VAL A 116 7.94 13.87 -3.18
C VAL A 116 8.85 13.41 -4.32
N ALA A 117 8.68 12.16 -4.80
CA ALA A 117 9.51 11.62 -5.89
C ALA A 117 9.24 12.24 -7.26
N THR A 118 8.07 12.86 -7.45
CA THR A 118 7.67 13.49 -8.72
C THR A 118 8.21 14.91 -8.87
N GLN A 119 8.52 15.59 -7.76
CA GLN A 119 8.97 17.00 -7.71
C GLN A 119 10.40 17.23 -8.19
#